data_AF-A0A3P8TFL8-F1
#
_entry.id   AF-A0A3P8TFL8-F1
#
_cell.length_a   1.000
_cell.length_b   1.000
_cell.length_c   1.000
_cell.angle_alpha   90.00
_cell.angle_beta   90.00
_cell.angle_gamma   90.00
#
_symmetry.space_group_name_H-M   'P 1'
#
loop_
_entity.id
_entity.type
_entity.pdbx_description
1 polymer ?
#
loop_
_entity_poly.entity_id
_entity_poly.type
_entity_poly.pdbx_seq_one_letter_code
_entity_poly.pdbx_strand_id
1 'polypeptide(L)'
;MDAVIKFTSQSQGRDRIFRATQYACALAIYLLRNHSERKDLVAKLKSLEAHMSAGRKLFRLGNTANSIEAAKRTMQLSDRVLSLCLTVANINRALYFFCDNVLWARSVGLIRNIDKERWSVNASRCYFFSLVMNLTRDIYVVLRLMLQKARDKRCRQKMDQHLSESPEVAEAVIPQLDAFIFLLLESLKSDPALALDTLKNICDLFIPLDKLGIYQSHGGVIGFCGLMSSLIGIVTLARPTLRIKP
;
A
#
# COMPACT_ATOMS: atom_id res chain seq x y z
N MET A 1 -0.41 -19.38 -18.36
CA MET A 1 -0.47 -20.17 -17.10
C MET A 1 0.76 -19.97 -16.24
N ASP A 2 1.96 -19.90 -16.81
CA ASP A 2 3.24 -19.83 -16.08
C ASP A 2 3.37 -18.66 -15.11
N ALA A 3 2.87 -17.47 -15.46
CA ALA A 3 2.89 -16.31 -14.56
C ALA A 3 2.04 -16.54 -13.29
N VAL A 4 0.89 -17.21 -13.43
CA VAL A 4 0.01 -17.55 -12.30
C VAL A 4 0.66 -18.63 -11.44
N ILE A 5 1.26 -19.65 -12.06
CA ILE A 5 1.96 -20.74 -11.36
C ILE A 5 3.19 -20.20 -10.59
N LYS A 6 3.98 -19.32 -11.21
CA LYS A 6 5.12 -18.66 -10.57
C LYS A 6 4.70 -17.70 -9.45
N PHE A 7 3.52 -17.10 -9.57
CA PHE A 7 2.96 -16.25 -8.53
C PHE A 7 2.48 -17.08 -7.33
N THR A 8 1.73 -18.16 -7.56
CA THR A 8 1.22 -19.03 -6.49
C THR A 8 2.29 -19.90 -5.86
N SER A 9 3.43 -20.12 -6.51
CA SER A 9 4.58 -20.79 -5.89
C SER A 9 5.32 -19.91 -4.88
N GLN A 10 5.21 -18.58 -4.99
CA GLN A 10 5.82 -17.64 -4.06
C GLN A 10 4.97 -17.49 -2.80
N SER A 11 5.60 -17.56 -1.62
CA SER A 11 4.95 -17.28 -0.32
C SER A 11 4.30 -15.88 -0.30
N GLN A 12 4.96 -14.88 -0.89
CA GLN A 12 4.42 -13.52 -1.03
C GLN A 12 3.16 -13.46 -1.91
N GLY A 13 3.07 -14.29 -2.95
CA GLY A 13 1.88 -14.36 -3.80
C GLY A 13 0.69 -14.92 -3.03
N ARG A 14 0.92 -15.98 -2.24
CA ARG A 14 -0.11 -16.57 -1.36
C ARG A 14 -0.58 -15.60 -0.28
N ASP A 15 0.32 -14.87 0.41
CA ASP A 15 -0.07 -13.84 1.38
C ASP A 15 -0.95 -12.75 0.74
N ARG A 16 -0.63 -12.32 -0.49
CA ARG A 16 -1.43 -11.31 -1.22
C ARG A 16 -2.82 -11.82 -1.60
N ILE A 17 -2.97 -13.08 -1.99
CA ILE A 17 -4.29 -13.71 -2.22
C ILE A 17 -5.09 -13.71 -0.92
N PHE A 18 -4.49 -14.20 0.17
CA PHE A 18 -5.18 -14.25 1.46
C PHE A 18 -5.57 -12.85 1.94
N ARG A 19 -4.72 -11.84 1.70
CA ARG A 19 -5.02 -10.43 1.97
C ARG A 19 -6.24 -9.95 1.16
N ALA A 20 -6.28 -10.23 -0.14
CA ALA A 20 -7.39 -9.84 -1.00
C ALA A 20 -8.70 -10.49 -0.52
N THR A 21 -8.69 -11.80 -0.24
CA THR A 21 -9.87 -12.52 0.27
C THR A 21 -10.32 -11.98 1.63
N GLN A 22 -9.39 -11.70 2.54
CA GLN A 22 -9.69 -11.11 3.84
C GLN A 22 -10.43 -9.78 3.69
N TYR A 23 -9.90 -8.85 2.91
CA TYR A 23 -10.52 -7.53 2.76
C TYR A 23 -11.78 -7.55 1.88
N ALA A 24 -11.89 -8.50 0.94
CA ALA A 24 -13.14 -8.77 0.25
C ALA A 24 -14.24 -9.23 1.22
N CYS A 25 -13.90 -10.11 2.17
CA CYS A 25 -14.83 -10.53 3.22
C CYS A 25 -15.21 -9.34 4.12
N ALA A 26 -14.25 -8.53 4.55
CA ALA A 26 -14.51 -7.34 5.37
C ALA A 26 -15.46 -6.35 4.66
N LEU A 27 -15.24 -6.10 3.36
CA LEU A 27 -16.12 -5.26 2.55
C LEU A 27 -17.52 -5.87 2.41
N ALA A 28 -17.61 -7.18 2.11
CA ALA A 28 -18.89 -7.88 2.00
C ALA A 28 -19.68 -7.85 3.32
N ILE A 29 -19.02 -8.07 4.46
CA ILE A 29 -19.63 -7.97 5.80
C ILE A 29 -20.21 -6.56 6.01
N TYR A 30 -19.47 -5.52 5.62
CA TYR A 30 -19.93 -4.14 5.74
C TYR A 30 -21.17 -3.86 4.86
N LEU A 31 -21.16 -4.31 3.60
CA LEU A 31 -22.30 -4.14 2.68
C LEU A 31 -23.54 -4.92 3.16
N LEU A 32 -23.33 -6.07 3.82
CA LEU A 32 -24.39 -6.93 4.30
C LEU A 32 -24.96 -6.54 5.67
N ARG A 33 -24.37 -5.55 6.36
CA ARG A 33 -24.70 -5.22 7.75
C ARG A 33 -26.16 -4.81 7.99
N ASN A 34 -26.81 -4.24 6.97
CA ASN A 34 -28.19 -3.76 7.06
C ASN A 34 -29.23 -4.85 6.71
N HIS A 35 -28.79 -6.04 6.26
CA HIS A 35 -29.68 -7.12 5.86
C HIS A 35 -29.85 -8.15 6.99
N SER A 36 -30.89 -7.96 7.80
CA SER A 36 -31.24 -8.78 8.97
C SER A 36 -31.36 -10.28 8.68
N GLU A 37 -31.75 -10.63 7.45
CA GLU A 37 -31.98 -12.00 7.00
C GLU A 37 -30.69 -12.77 6.67
N ARG A 38 -29.54 -12.09 6.54
CA ARG A 38 -28.27 -12.71 6.12
C ARG A 38 -27.24 -12.85 7.25
N LYS A 39 -27.70 -12.92 8.50
CA LYS A 39 -26.82 -13.06 9.69
C LYS A 39 -25.91 -14.29 9.62
N ASP A 40 -26.42 -15.43 9.15
CA ASP A 40 -25.63 -16.65 9.01
C ASP A 40 -24.49 -16.50 7.98
N LEU A 41 -24.77 -15.81 6.86
CA LEU A 41 -23.76 -15.52 5.85
C LEU A 41 -22.69 -14.59 6.42
N VAL A 42 -23.08 -13.56 7.18
CA VAL A 42 -22.14 -12.65 7.86
C VAL A 42 -21.25 -13.41 8.85
N ALA A 43 -21.80 -14.35 9.61
CA ALA A 43 -21.01 -15.18 10.52
C ALA A 43 -19.98 -16.05 9.77
N LYS A 44 -20.39 -16.68 8.67
CA LYS A 44 -19.48 -17.45 7.80
C LYS A 44 -18.36 -16.57 7.22
N LEU A 45 -18.69 -15.36 6.75
CA LEU A 45 -17.70 -14.41 6.22
C LEU A 45 -16.72 -13.94 7.30
N LYS A 46 -17.18 -13.69 8.52
CA LYS A 46 -16.30 -13.32 9.65
C LYS A 46 -15.32 -14.44 10.00
N SER A 47 -15.79 -15.69 10.00
CA SER A 47 -14.92 -16.86 10.22
C SER A 47 -13.88 -16.98 9.11
N LEU A 48 -14.30 -16.82 7.85
CA LEU A 48 -13.39 -16.84 6.71
C LEU A 48 -12.35 -15.73 6.77
N GLU A 49 -12.76 -14.50 7.10
CA GLU A 49 -11.86 -13.36 7.31
C GLU A 49 -10.80 -13.67 8.38
N ALA A 50 -11.22 -14.23 9.52
CA ALA A 50 -10.32 -14.59 10.61
C ALA A 50 -9.31 -15.66 10.21
N HIS A 51 -9.75 -16.72 9.51
CA HIS A 51 -8.87 -17.78 8.99
C HIS A 51 -7.87 -17.24 7.97
N MET A 52 -8.32 -16.38 7.05
CA MET A 52 -7.43 -15.73 6.08
C MET A 52 -6.41 -14.85 6.80
N SER A 53 -6.83 -14.06 7.80
CA SER A 53 -5.91 -13.24 8.59
C SER A 53 -4.87 -14.09 9.36
N ALA A 54 -5.26 -15.24 9.90
CA ALA A 54 -4.34 -16.15 10.59
C ALA A 54 -3.34 -16.76 9.62
N GLY A 55 -3.80 -17.25 8.45
CA GLY A 55 -2.93 -17.80 7.41
C GLY A 55 -1.88 -16.79 6.92
N ARG A 56 -2.24 -15.51 6.79
CA ARG A 56 -1.30 -14.44 6.42
C ARG A 56 -0.14 -14.30 7.39
N LYS A 57 -0.40 -14.38 8.70
CA LYS A 57 0.68 -14.28 9.71
C LYS A 57 1.72 -15.38 9.50
N LEU A 58 1.27 -16.59 9.17
CA LEU A 58 2.16 -17.72 8.89
C LEU A 58 3.04 -17.46 7.64
N PHE A 59 2.44 -16.97 6.55
CA PHE A 59 3.20 -16.66 5.32
C PHE A 59 4.19 -15.50 5.46
N ARG A 60 4.06 -14.68 6.51
CA ARG A 60 4.97 -13.55 6.77
C ARG A 60 6.13 -13.90 7.67
N LEU A 61 6.14 -15.08 8.30
CA LEU A 61 7.29 -15.55 9.06
C LEU A 61 8.54 -15.52 8.17
N GLY A 62 9.63 -14.97 8.70
CA GLY A 62 10.87 -14.77 7.94
C GLY A 62 10.94 -13.47 7.13
N ASN A 63 9.84 -12.73 6.94
CA ASN A 63 9.89 -11.44 6.22
C ASN A 63 10.70 -10.36 6.94
N THR A 64 10.98 -10.52 8.24
CA THR A 64 11.94 -9.68 8.96
C THR A 64 13.31 -9.69 8.28
N ALA A 65 13.83 -10.87 7.92
CA ALA A 65 15.12 -11.01 7.25
C ALA A 65 15.10 -10.37 5.84
N ASN A 66 14.03 -10.62 5.08
CA ASN A 66 13.83 -9.99 3.76
C ASN A 66 13.84 -8.45 3.85
N SER A 67 13.24 -7.89 4.91
CA SER A 67 13.18 -6.44 5.12
C SER A 67 14.53 -5.85 5.54
N ILE A 68 15.31 -6.58 6.35
CA ILE A 68 16.67 -6.18 6.72
C ILE A 68 17.59 -6.21 5.49
N GLU A 69 17.50 -7.26 4.68
CA GLU A 69 18.27 -7.34 3.42
C GLU A 69 17.89 -6.21 2.47
N ALA A 70 16.58 -5.92 2.33
CA ALA A 70 16.11 -4.79 1.54
C ALA A 70 16.67 -3.45 2.05
N ALA A 71 16.70 -3.23 3.36
CA ALA A 71 17.30 -2.03 3.96
C ALA A 71 18.80 -1.91 3.62
N LYS A 72 19.55 -3.02 3.70
CA LYS A 72 20.98 -3.02 3.34
C LYS A 72 21.20 -2.68 1.87
N ARG A 73 20.35 -3.18 0.97
CA ARG A 73 20.42 -2.88 -0.47
C ARG A 73 20.09 -1.41 -0.75
N THR A 74 19.09 -0.84 -0.07
CA THR A 74 18.70 0.56 -0.31
C THR A 74 19.75 1.56 0.16
N MET A 75 20.58 1.20 1.14
CA MET A 75 21.72 2.02 1.57
C MET A 75 22.76 2.23 0.45
N GLN A 76 22.82 1.33 -0.54
CA GLN A 76 23.78 1.40 -1.65
C GLN A 76 23.30 2.28 -2.82
N LEU A 77 22.11 2.86 -2.73
CA LEU A 77 21.57 3.72 -3.78
C LEU A 77 22.31 5.06 -3.86
N SER A 78 22.56 5.53 -5.09
CA SER A 78 23.30 6.77 -5.36
C SER A 78 22.56 8.03 -4.89
N ASP A 79 21.23 8.05 -4.98
CA ASP A 79 20.42 9.18 -4.50
C ASP A 79 20.24 9.06 -2.98
N ARG A 80 20.84 10.00 -2.23
CA ARG A 80 20.82 10.01 -0.76
C ARG A 80 19.43 10.15 -0.16
N VAL A 81 18.55 10.95 -0.79
CA VAL A 81 17.18 11.16 -0.29
C VAL A 81 16.36 9.88 -0.46
N LEU A 82 16.48 9.28 -1.65
CA LEU A 82 15.82 8.00 -1.96
C LEU A 82 16.34 6.87 -1.05
N SER A 83 17.66 6.78 -0.89
CA SER A 83 18.34 5.83 -0.01
C SER A 83 17.84 5.95 1.43
N LEU A 84 17.80 7.17 1.97
CA LEU A 84 17.31 7.42 3.33
C LEU A 84 15.85 6.98 3.49
N CYS A 85 14.94 7.47 2.63
CA CYS A 85 13.51 7.16 2.70
C CYS A 85 13.26 5.65 2.63
N LEU A 86 13.88 4.96 1.66
CA LEU A 86 13.69 3.51 1.49
C LEU A 86 14.34 2.70 2.61
N THR A 87 15.51 3.11 3.11
CA THR A 87 16.18 2.43 4.22
C THR A 87 15.36 2.53 5.50
N VAL A 88 14.91 3.74 5.84
CA VAL A 88 14.02 3.96 7.00
C VAL A 88 12.70 3.21 6.83
N ALA A 89 12.13 3.19 5.61
CA ALA A 89 10.91 2.43 5.33
C ALA A 89 11.09 0.93 5.57
N ASN A 90 12.21 0.34 5.14
CA ASN A 90 12.50 -1.08 5.27
C ASN A 90 12.89 -1.48 6.71
N ILE A 91 13.59 -0.62 7.44
CA ILE A 91 13.87 -0.84 8.88
C ILE A 91 12.56 -0.88 9.67
N ASN A 92 11.68 0.10 9.45
CA ASN A 92 10.36 0.11 10.08
C ASN A 92 9.51 -1.10 9.67
N ARG A 93 9.65 -1.58 8.43
CA ARG A 93 9.01 -2.82 7.97
C ARG A 93 9.54 -4.05 8.70
N ALA A 94 10.84 -4.12 8.94
CA ALA A 94 11.46 -5.20 9.71
C ALA A 94 10.95 -5.22 11.16
N LEU A 95 10.87 -4.05 11.81
CA LEU A 95 10.31 -3.91 13.16
C LEU A 95 8.83 -4.30 13.22
N TYR A 96 8.05 -3.95 12.19
CA TYR A 96 6.67 -4.40 12.05
C TYR A 96 6.57 -5.93 12.01
N PHE A 97 7.34 -6.60 11.13
CA PHE A 97 7.31 -8.07 11.03
C PHE A 97 7.84 -8.74 12.29
N PHE A 98 8.82 -8.15 12.96
CA PHE A 98 9.27 -8.64 14.27
C PHE A 98 8.13 -8.63 15.29
N CYS A 99 7.39 -7.52 15.41
CA CYS A 99 6.21 -7.45 16.28
C CYS A 99 5.11 -8.44 15.85
N ASP A 100 4.88 -8.61 14.54
CA ASP A 100 3.88 -9.57 14.01
C ASP A 100 4.27 -11.01 14.37
N ASN A 101 5.55 -11.37 14.32
CA ASN A 101 6.06 -12.69 14.72
C ASN A 101 5.87 -12.93 16.23
N VAL A 102 6.12 -11.93 17.08
CA VAL A 102 5.87 -12.01 18.53
C VAL A 102 4.38 -12.22 18.81
N LEU A 103 3.50 -11.48 18.13
CA LEU A 103 2.05 -11.63 18.24
C LEU A 103 1.56 -13.00 17.74
N TRP A 104 2.19 -13.53 16.69
CA TRP A 104 1.92 -14.88 16.20
C TRP A 104 2.36 -15.95 17.22
N ALA A 105 3.58 -15.85 17.76
CA ALA A 105 4.09 -16.76 18.78
C ALA A 105 3.20 -16.80 20.04
N ARG A 106 2.67 -15.64 20.45
CA ARG A 106 1.64 -15.56 21.50
C ARG A 106 0.37 -16.31 21.12
N SER A 107 -0.12 -16.16 19.89
CA SER A 107 -1.36 -16.82 19.45
C SER A 107 -1.28 -18.34 19.40
N VAL A 108 -0.07 -18.90 19.20
CA VAL A 108 0.18 -20.36 19.25
C VAL A 108 0.45 -20.85 20.68
N GLY A 109 0.58 -19.93 21.65
CA GLY A 109 0.81 -20.26 23.06
C GLY A 109 2.28 -20.43 23.44
N LEU A 110 3.22 -20.13 22.54
CA LEU A 110 4.67 -20.17 22.83
C LEU A 110 5.08 -19.10 23.85
N ILE A 111 4.39 -17.94 23.86
CA ILE A 111 4.66 -16.84 24.78
C ILE A 111 3.37 -16.38 25.46
N ARG A 112 3.28 -16.53 26.79
CA ARG A 112 2.06 -16.26 27.56
C ARG A 112 2.00 -14.86 28.19
N ASN A 113 3.13 -14.27 28.57
CA ASN A 113 3.19 -13.05 29.39
C ASN A 113 3.40 -11.74 28.60
N ILE A 114 2.86 -11.62 27.39
CA ILE A 114 3.02 -10.42 26.54
C ILE A 114 1.72 -9.64 26.40
N ASP A 115 1.78 -8.32 26.54
CA ASP A 115 0.64 -7.46 26.25
C ASP A 115 0.31 -7.46 24.73
N LYS A 116 -0.80 -8.12 24.35
CA LYS A 116 -1.24 -8.20 22.96
C LYS A 116 -1.52 -6.82 22.37
N GLU A 117 -2.14 -5.93 23.12
CA GLU A 117 -2.58 -4.63 22.61
C GLU A 117 -1.39 -3.73 22.38
N ARG A 118 -0.48 -3.63 23.37
CA ARG A 118 0.73 -2.81 23.24
C ARG A 118 1.59 -3.21 22.05
N TRP A 119 1.82 -4.51 21.84
CA TRP A 119 2.59 -5.00 20.70
C TRP A 119 1.87 -4.80 19.37
N SER A 120 0.53 -4.95 19.37
CA SER A 120 -0.31 -4.71 18.21
C SER A 120 -0.33 -3.23 17.78
N VAL A 121 -0.38 -2.31 18.74
CA VAL A 121 -0.27 -0.86 18.50
C VAL A 121 1.12 -0.50 18.02
N ASN A 122 2.17 -1.04 18.64
CA ASN A 122 3.55 -0.78 18.21
C ASN A 122 3.83 -1.28 16.78
N ALA A 123 3.32 -2.46 16.43
CA ALA A 123 3.37 -2.96 15.05
C ALA A 123 2.68 -1.98 14.09
N SER A 124 1.49 -1.49 14.45
CA SER A 124 0.76 -0.51 13.63
C SER A 124 1.52 0.82 13.47
N ARG A 125 2.22 1.30 14.50
CA ARG A 125 3.09 2.48 14.41
C ARG A 125 4.24 2.25 13.44
N CYS A 126 4.95 1.13 13.56
CA CYS A 126 6.05 0.79 12.65
C CYS A 126 5.56 0.67 11.20
N TYR A 127 4.40 0.05 10.98
CA TYR A 127 3.80 -0.04 9.65
C TYR A 127 3.40 1.34 9.09
N PHE A 128 2.79 2.19 9.92
CA PHE A 128 2.47 3.57 9.56
C PHE A 128 3.71 4.36 9.11
N PHE A 129 4.79 4.35 9.91
CA PHE A 129 6.04 5.03 9.55
C PHE A 129 6.64 4.48 8.25
N SER A 130 6.58 3.15 8.05
CA SER A 130 7.02 2.54 6.78
C SER A 130 6.20 3.06 5.59
N LEU A 131 4.88 3.24 5.73
CA LEU A 131 4.03 3.78 4.67
C LEU A 131 4.33 5.26 4.40
N VAL A 132 4.46 6.09 5.44
CA VAL A 132 4.79 7.51 5.28
C VAL A 132 6.11 7.70 4.54
N MET A 133 7.13 6.90 4.86
CA MET A 133 8.42 6.95 4.16
C MET A 133 8.34 6.47 2.71
N ASN A 134 7.53 5.46 2.42
CA ASN A 134 7.26 5.04 1.04
C ASN A 134 6.51 6.14 0.25
N LEU A 135 5.49 6.76 0.83
CA LEU A 135 4.77 7.88 0.21
C LEU A 135 5.67 9.10 0.00
N THR A 136 6.54 9.40 0.95
CA THR A 136 7.52 10.49 0.81
C THR A 136 8.46 10.23 -0.37
N ARG A 137 8.91 8.98 -0.51
CA ARG A 137 9.69 8.54 -1.67
C ARG A 137 8.89 8.68 -2.96
N ASP A 138 7.64 8.25 -2.97
CA ASP A 138 6.78 8.32 -4.16
C ASP A 138 6.58 9.78 -4.60
N ILE A 139 6.25 10.67 -3.66
CA ILE A 139 6.12 12.12 -3.90
C ILE A 139 7.42 12.69 -4.44
N TYR A 140 8.56 12.35 -3.85
CA TYR A 140 9.86 12.84 -4.32
C TYR A 140 10.16 12.44 -5.77
N VAL A 141 9.89 11.18 -6.14
CA VAL A 141 10.08 10.70 -7.53
C VAL A 141 9.08 11.39 -8.46
N VAL A 142 7.81 11.52 -8.08
CA VAL A 142 6.80 12.24 -8.85
C VAL A 142 7.23 13.69 -9.09
N LEU A 143 7.69 14.41 -8.06
CA LEU A 143 8.16 15.79 -8.19
C LEU A 143 9.37 15.90 -9.13
N ARG A 144 10.32 14.95 -9.05
CA ARG A 144 11.45 14.90 -10.00
C ARG A 144 10.97 14.68 -11.44
N LEU A 145 10.01 13.79 -11.66
CA LEU A 145 9.44 13.54 -12.99
C LEU A 145 8.69 14.76 -13.51
N MET A 146 7.91 15.42 -12.67
CA MET A 146 7.21 16.67 -13.02
C MET A 146 8.20 17.76 -13.43
N LEU A 147 9.30 17.93 -12.69
CA LEU A 147 10.36 18.89 -13.02
C LEU A 147 11.07 18.55 -14.34
N GLN A 148 11.30 17.27 -14.63
CA GLN A 148 11.87 16.84 -15.91
C GLN A 148 10.92 17.13 -17.07
N LYS A 149 9.63 16.83 -16.90
CA LYS A 149 8.59 17.07 -17.92
C LYS A 149 8.31 18.54 -18.16
N ALA A 150 8.33 19.36 -17.12
CA ALA A 150 8.22 20.82 -17.25
C ALA A 150 9.37 21.41 -18.09
N ARG A 151 10.52 20.72 -18.18
CA ARG A 151 11.66 21.09 -19.03
C ARG A 151 11.58 20.53 -20.45
N ASP A 152 10.74 19.52 -20.70
CA ASP A 152 10.52 18.95 -22.03
C ASP A 152 9.63 19.87 -22.88
N LYS A 153 10.12 20.26 -24.05
CA LYS A 153 9.41 21.13 -24.99
C LYS A 153 8.11 20.50 -25.48
N ARG A 154 8.09 19.17 -25.71
CA ARG A 154 6.90 18.47 -26.20
C ARG A 154 5.80 18.40 -25.13
N CYS A 155 6.18 18.23 -23.87
CA CYS A 155 5.23 18.22 -22.75
C CYS A 155 4.66 19.61 -22.50
N ARG A 156 5.49 20.66 -22.56
CA ARG A 156 5.01 22.06 -22.49
C ARG A 156 3.99 22.39 -23.57
N GLN A 157 4.26 22.02 -24.83
CA GLN A 157 3.30 22.25 -25.91
C GLN A 157 1.94 21.59 -25.67
N LYS A 158 1.92 20.34 -25.16
CA LYS A 158 0.67 19.65 -24.80
C LYS A 158 -0.06 20.34 -23.64
N MET A 159 0.70 20.82 -22.65
CA MET A 159 0.15 21.55 -21.51
C MET A 159 -0.46 22.89 -21.94
N ASP A 160 0.23 23.64 -22.80
CA ASP A 160 -0.25 24.92 -23.34
C ASP A 160 -1.52 24.72 -24.19
N GLN A 161 -1.59 23.63 -24.98
CA GLN A 161 -2.81 23.24 -25.70
C GLN A 161 -3.96 22.93 -24.74
N HIS A 162 -3.71 22.14 -23.69
CA HIS A 162 -4.73 21.78 -22.70
C HIS A 162 -5.29 23.01 -21.94
N LEU A 163 -4.39 23.92 -21.53
CA LEU A 163 -4.74 25.18 -20.89
C LEU A 163 -5.55 26.10 -21.83
N SER A 164 -5.30 26.03 -23.14
CA SER A 164 -6.03 26.82 -24.15
C SER A 164 -7.40 26.25 -24.50
N GLU A 165 -7.63 24.95 -24.31
CA GLU A 165 -8.92 24.27 -24.57
C GLU A 165 -9.92 24.35 -23.39
N SER A 166 -9.49 24.75 -22.19
CA SER A 166 -10.36 24.89 -21.00
C SER A 166 -10.76 26.33 -20.58
N PRO A 167 -11.03 27.30 -21.48
CA PRO A 167 -11.35 28.67 -21.07
C PRO A 167 -12.75 28.84 -20.44
N GLU A 168 -13.64 27.84 -20.48
CA GLU A 168 -15.05 28.01 -20.05
C GLU A 168 -15.37 27.59 -18.59
N VAL A 169 -14.46 26.95 -17.84
CA VAL A 169 -14.84 26.30 -16.56
C VAL A 169 -14.23 26.90 -15.27
N ALA A 170 -13.28 27.84 -15.30
CA ALA A 170 -12.75 28.38 -14.04
C ALA A 170 -12.25 29.83 -14.08
N GLU A 171 -12.90 30.70 -13.31
CA GLU A 171 -12.39 32.01 -12.89
C GLU A 171 -10.95 31.88 -12.32
N ALA A 172 -9.98 32.46 -13.03
CA ALA A 172 -8.73 33.13 -12.63
C ALA A 172 -7.82 32.60 -11.47
N VAL A 173 -8.17 31.55 -10.74
CA VAL A 173 -7.47 31.06 -9.53
C VAL A 173 -7.24 29.55 -9.66
N ILE A 174 -6.51 29.02 -10.62
CA ILE A 174 -5.05 29.12 -10.64
C ILE A 174 -4.63 28.31 -11.90
N PRO A 175 -4.30 28.92 -13.05
CA PRO A 175 -3.72 28.20 -14.18
C PRO A 175 -2.46 27.39 -13.81
N GLN A 176 -1.76 27.79 -12.74
CA GLN A 176 -0.65 27.01 -12.16
C GLN A 176 -1.09 25.71 -11.48
N LEU A 177 -2.29 25.64 -10.88
CA LEU A 177 -2.82 24.44 -10.24
C LEU A 177 -3.27 23.45 -11.32
N ASP A 178 -3.91 23.95 -12.37
CA ASP A 178 -4.29 23.12 -13.52
C ASP A 178 -3.05 22.57 -14.23
N ALA A 179 -2.04 23.42 -14.48
CA ALA A 179 -0.74 22.97 -14.98
C ALA A 179 -0.08 21.94 -14.05
N PHE A 180 -0.16 22.12 -12.73
CA PHE A 180 0.36 21.16 -11.75
C PHE A 180 -0.39 19.82 -11.82
N ILE A 181 -1.72 19.83 -11.87
CA ILE A 181 -2.56 18.62 -11.97
C ILE A 181 -2.28 17.91 -13.30
N PHE A 182 -2.20 18.64 -14.41
CA PHE A 182 -1.85 18.09 -15.72
C PHE A 182 -0.47 17.40 -15.67
N LEU A 183 0.55 18.10 -15.14
CA LEU A 183 1.90 17.54 -15.01
C LEU A 183 1.94 16.32 -14.08
N LEU A 184 1.16 16.34 -12.99
CA LEU A 184 1.03 15.22 -12.06
C LEU A 184 0.44 13.99 -12.77
N LEU A 185 -0.71 14.17 -13.43
CA LEU A 185 -1.40 13.10 -14.15
C LEU A 185 -0.54 12.55 -15.28
N GLU A 186 0.09 13.41 -16.08
CA GLU A 186 0.97 13.01 -17.16
C GLU A 186 2.21 12.27 -16.59
N SER A 187 2.77 12.71 -15.46
CA SER A 187 3.89 12.02 -14.79
C SER A 187 3.51 10.62 -14.34
N LEU A 188 2.37 10.47 -13.66
CA LEU A 188 1.84 9.17 -13.23
C LEU A 188 1.47 8.27 -14.40
N LYS A 189 1.00 8.84 -15.51
CA LYS A 189 0.68 8.09 -16.74
C LYS A 189 1.93 7.53 -17.41
N SER A 190 3.05 8.26 -17.36
CA SER A 190 4.31 7.78 -17.94
C SER A 190 5.04 6.74 -17.09
N ASP A 191 4.84 6.75 -15.78
CA ASP A 191 5.35 5.71 -14.88
C ASP A 191 4.20 4.98 -14.17
N PRO A 192 3.61 3.95 -14.82
CA PRO A 192 2.52 3.19 -14.23
C PRO A 192 2.95 2.41 -12.97
N ALA A 193 4.24 2.11 -12.81
CA ALA A 193 4.73 1.43 -11.61
C ALA A 193 4.68 2.37 -10.40
N LEU A 194 5.13 3.61 -10.56
CA LEU A 194 5.04 4.67 -9.55
C LEU A 194 3.60 4.98 -9.17
N ALA A 195 2.71 5.09 -10.16
CA ALA A 195 1.29 5.35 -9.93
C ALA A 195 0.62 4.24 -9.11
N LEU A 196 0.90 2.97 -9.46
CA LEU A 196 0.34 1.83 -8.73
C LEU A 196 0.88 1.74 -7.30
N ASP A 197 2.17 1.98 -7.07
CA ASP A 197 2.72 1.94 -5.70
C ASP A 197 2.20 3.10 -4.85
N THR A 198 2.11 4.31 -5.41
CA THR A 198 1.52 5.47 -4.73
C THR A 198 0.07 5.19 -4.32
N LEU A 199 -0.76 4.72 -5.26
CA LEU A 199 -2.17 4.40 -4.99
C LEU A 199 -2.30 3.30 -3.94
N LYS A 200 -1.47 2.26 -4.03
CA LYS A 200 -1.43 1.19 -3.04
C LYS A 200 -1.04 1.70 -1.66
N ASN A 201 -0.01 2.54 -1.54
CA ASN A 201 0.47 3.10 -0.28
C ASN A 201 -0.59 4.04 0.35
N ILE A 202 -1.29 4.84 -0.47
CA ILE A 202 -2.44 5.66 -0.02
C ILE A 202 -3.57 4.78 0.51
N CYS A 203 -3.97 3.75 -0.23
CA CYS A 203 -4.99 2.80 0.22
C CYS A 203 -4.57 2.08 1.52
N ASP A 204 -3.30 1.69 1.63
CA ASP A 204 -2.79 1.01 2.83
C ASP A 204 -2.75 1.92 4.06
N LEU A 205 -2.73 3.25 3.89
CA LEU A 205 -2.62 4.23 4.96
C LEU A 205 -3.82 4.22 5.91
N PHE A 206 -5.02 3.95 5.40
CA PHE A 206 -6.25 3.91 6.21
C PHE A 206 -6.21 2.81 7.28
N ILE A 207 -5.49 1.71 7.06
CA ILE A 207 -5.44 0.57 7.97
C ILE A 207 -4.74 0.93 9.31
N PRO A 208 -3.48 1.41 9.32
CA PRO A 208 -2.86 1.81 10.57
C PRO A 208 -3.45 3.11 11.14
N LEU A 209 -3.97 4.02 10.33
CA LEU A 209 -4.62 5.25 10.84
C LEU A 209 -5.84 4.92 11.72
N ASP A 210 -6.69 4.01 11.26
CA ASP A 210 -7.85 3.53 12.02
C ASP A 210 -7.42 2.83 13.31
N LYS A 211 -6.46 1.89 13.20
CA LYS A 211 -5.97 1.12 14.34
C LYS A 211 -5.21 1.94 15.39
N LEU A 212 -4.63 3.08 15.00
CA LEU A 212 -3.99 4.02 15.92
C LEU A 212 -4.96 5.06 16.49
N GLY A 213 -6.21 5.07 16.03
CA GLY A 213 -7.21 6.06 16.46
C GLY A 213 -6.94 7.48 15.94
N ILE A 214 -6.07 7.65 14.95
CA ILE A 214 -5.72 8.96 14.37
C ILE A 214 -6.85 9.43 13.44
N TYR A 215 -7.40 8.51 12.65
CA TYR A 215 -8.50 8.78 11.74
C TYR A 215 -9.43 7.58 11.67
N GLN A 216 -10.63 7.71 12.25
CA GLN A 216 -11.63 6.64 12.29
C GLN A 216 -12.29 6.48 10.93
N SER A 217 -11.95 5.40 10.23
CA SER A 217 -12.51 5.12 8.91
C SER A 217 -13.68 4.16 9.05
N HIS A 218 -14.72 4.32 8.24
CA HIS A 218 -15.77 3.32 8.18
C HIS A 218 -15.20 1.96 7.74
N GLY A 219 -15.69 0.86 8.31
CA GLY A 219 -15.22 -0.49 7.98
C GLY A 219 -15.30 -0.82 6.47
N GLY A 220 -16.25 -0.22 5.74
CA GLY A 220 -16.34 -0.33 4.29
C GLY A 220 -15.18 0.32 3.55
N VAL A 221 -14.69 1.47 4.00
CA VAL A 221 -13.51 2.15 3.42
C VAL A 221 -12.26 1.30 3.65
N ILE A 222 -12.08 0.78 4.87
CA ILE A 222 -10.94 -0.09 5.20
C ILE A 222 -10.98 -1.38 4.35
N GLY A 223 -12.16 -2.00 4.24
CA GLY A 223 -12.37 -3.18 3.38
C GLY A 223 -12.05 -2.89 1.91
N PHE A 224 -12.57 -1.79 1.38
CA PHE A 224 -12.33 -1.39 -0.01
C PHE A 224 -10.86 -1.05 -0.29
N CYS A 225 -10.24 -0.17 0.50
CA CYS A 225 -8.84 0.21 0.35
C CYS A 225 -7.90 -0.99 0.56
N GLY A 226 -8.21 -1.85 1.53
CA GLY A 226 -7.49 -3.10 1.76
C GLY A 226 -7.59 -4.08 0.59
N LEU A 227 -8.75 -4.14 -0.08
CA LEU A 227 -8.93 -4.97 -1.28
C LEU A 227 -8.18 -4.38 -2.49
N MET A 228 -8.33 -3.07 -2.74
CA MET A 228 -7.65 -2.37 -3.83
C MET A 228 -6.13 -2.49 -3.76
N SER A 229 -5.54 -2.18 -2.59
CA SER A 229 -4.10 -2.33 -2.35
C SER A 229 -3.61 -3.77 -2.56
N SER A 230 -4.44 -4.76 -2.22
CA SER A 230 -4.11 -6.18 -2.42
C SER A 230 -4.12 -6.57 -3.90
N LEU A 231 -5.12 -6.12 -4.65
CA LEU A 231 -5.23 -6.37 -6.09
C LEU A 231 -4.08 -5.71 -6.85
N ILE A 232 -3.74 -4.46 -6.52
CA ILE A 232 -2.54 -3.78 -7.04
C ILE A 232 -1.29 -4.60 -6.69
N GLY A 233 -1.21 -5.11 -5.46
CA GLY A 233 -0.17 -6.04 -5.05
C GLY A 233 -0.11 -7.28 -5.95
N ILE A 234 -1.22 -7.95 -6.21
CA ILE A 234 -1.24 -9.16 -7.04
C ILE A 234 -0.74 -8.83 -8.46
N VAL A 235 -1.26 -7.76 -9.07
CA VAL A 235 -0.90 -7.32 -10.42
C VAL A 235 0.59 -6.96 -10.53
N THR A 236 1.13 -6.19 -9.57
CA THR A 236 2.55 -5.80 -9.55
C THR A 236 3.51 -6.96 -9.27
N LEU A 237 3.05 -8.02 -8.58
CA LEU A 237 3.85 -9.22 -8.39
C LEU A 237 3.84 -10.12 -9.65
N ALA A 238 2.69 -10.22 -10.31
CA ALA A 238 2.49 -11.03 -11.51
C ALA A 238 3.13 -10.43 -12.77
N ARG A 239 3.25 -9.09 -12.83
CA ARG A 239 3.89 -8.36 -13.94
C ARG A 239 5.18 -7.67 -13.46
N PRO A 240 6.37 -8.27 -13.69
CA PRO A 240 7.65 -7.70 -13.27
C PRO A 240 7.94 -6.32 -13.90
N THR A 241 7.35 -6.03 -15.06
CA THR A 241 7.45 -4.74 -15.75
C THR A 241 6.80 -3.58 -15.00
N LEU A 242 5.89 -3.87 -14.06
CA LEU A 242 5.21 -2.89 -13.22
C LEU A 242 5.83 -2.77 -11.82
N ARG A 243 6.97 -3.41 -11.57
CA ARG A 243 7.72 -3.22 -10.32
C ARG A 243 8.60 -1.99 -10.43
N ILE A 244 8.46 -1.08 -9.48
CA ILE A 244 9.39 0.02 -9.31
C ILE A 244 10.76 -0.57 -9.01
N LYS A 245 11.75 -0.22 -9.83
CA LYS A 245 13.15 -0.50 -9.53
C LYS A 245 13.65 0.60 -8.59
N PRO A 246 14.32 0.25 -7.48
CA PRO A 246 14.89 1.22 -6.55
C PRO A 246 16.00 2.04 -7.22
#